data_AF-A0A7G8Q4K6-F1
#
_entry.id   AF-A0A7G8Q4K6-F1
#
_cell.length_a   1.000
_cell.length_b   1.000
_cell.length_c   1.000
_cell.angle_alpha   90.00
_cell.angle_beta   90.00
_cell.angle_gamma   90.00
#
_symmetry.space_group_name_H-M   'P 1'
#
loop_
_entity.id
_entity.type
_entity.pdbx_description
1 polymer ?
#
loop_
_entity_poly.entity_id
_entity_poly.type
_entity_poly.pdbx_seq_one_letter_code
_entity_poly.pdbx_strand_id
1 'polypeptide(L)'
;MSKNILKPEQIAKLKKLKNAKLQALVGAFLILKNPARWIKGSYATDKKGNGRTGVHSEALNAKCFCTVGALRRADFELYGDNADSSNGAESILDKAVAKFTKGGQDEVINFNDAEGTKHKDVLTLLGDVIRRESRGRIEASAF
;
A
#
# COMPACT_ATOMS: atom_id res chain seq x y z
N MET A 1 -1.64 -6.96 22.62
CA MET A 1 -0.56 -7.14 21.61
C MET A 1 -1.19 -7.16 20.23
N SER A 2 -0.97 -6.14 19.41
CA SER A 2 -1.46 -6.16 18.03
C SER A 2 -0.60 -7.12 17.21
N LYS A 3 -1.25 -8.06 16.52
CA LYS A 3 -0.57 -9.01 15.63
C LYS A 3 -0.20 -8.29 14.34
N ASN A 4 1.07 -8.38 13.93
CA ASN A 4 1.52 -7.97 12.60
C ASN A 4 0.61 -8.58 11.52
N ILE A 5 0.29 -7.81 10.48
CA ILE A 5 -0.52 -8.25 9.35
C ILE A 5 0.36 -9.04 8.38
N LEU A 6 1.55 -8.53 8.09
CA LEU A 6 2.60 -9.23 7.37
C LEU A 6 3.25 -10.24 8.31
N LYS A 7 3.49 -11.43 7.77
CA LYS A 7 4.21 -12.48 8.47
C LYS A 7 5.70 -12.12 8.56
N PRO A 8 6.43 -12.60 9.59
CA PRO A 8 7.85 -12.29 9.77
C PRO A 8 8.71 -12.58 8.52
N GLU A 9 8.44 -13.67 7.80
CA GLU A 9 9.14 -14.02 6.57
C GLU A 9 8.88 -13.06 5.42
N GLN A 10 7.71 -12.42 5.36
CA GLN A 10 7.39 -11.39 4.38
C GLN A 10 8.18 -10.12 4.68
N ILE A 11 8.21 -9.70 5.94
CA ILE A 11 8.99 -8.55 6.43
C ILE A 11 10.48 -8.74 6.09
N ALA A 12 11.03 -9.93 6.39
CA ALA A 12 12.43 -10.24 6.09
C ALA A 12 12.74 -10.17 4.58
N LYS A 13 11.84 -10.66 3.71
CA LYS A 13 12.00 -10.55 2.26
C LYS A 13 11.93 -9.10 1.77
N LEU A 14 10.97 -8.33 2.29
CA LEU A 14 10.82 -6.91 1.94
C LEU A 14 12.10 -6.13 2.27
N LYS A 15 12.66 -6.30 3.47
CA LYS A 15 13.90 -5.61 3.88
C LYS A 15 15.08 -5.84 2.92
N LYS A 16 15.10 -6.93 2.15
CA LYS A 16 16.12 -7.20 1.12
C LYS A 16 16.01 -6.34 -0.15
N LEU A 17 14.86 -5.69 -0.41
CA LEU A 17 14.64 -4.91 -1.64
C LEU A 17 15.46 -3.61 -1.74
N LYS A 18 16.18 -3.19 -0.67
CA LYS A 18 17.03 -1.98 -0.60
C LYS A 18 16.40 -0.69 -1.18
N ASN A 19 15.07 -0.62 -1.22
CA ASN A 19 14.30 0.53 -1.69
C ASN A 19 13.05 0.63 -0.85
N ALA A 20 13.03 1.58 0.07
CA ALA A 20 11.94 1.68 1.03
C ALA A 20 10.57 1.98 0.36
N LYS A 21 10.56 2.72 -0.77
CA LYS A 21 9.33 2.95 -1.56
C LYS A 21 8.81 1.66 -2.17
N LEU A 22 9.70 0.85 -2.75
CA LEU A 22 9.35 -0.47 -3.29
C LEU A 22 8.89 -1.43 -2.19
N GLN A 23 9.50 -1.35 -1.00
CA GLN A 23 9.08 -2.13 0.16
C GLN A 23 7.65 -1.79 0.59
N ALA A 24 7.31 -0.50 0.65
CA ALA A 24 5.94 -0.06 0.94
C ALA A 24 4.95 -0.54 -0.12
N LEU A 25 5.28 -0.41 -1.42
CA LEU A 25 4.44 -0.88 -2.53
C LEU A 25 4.19 -2.40 -2.46
N VAL A 26 5.24 -3.20 -2.31
CA VAL A 26 5.11 -4.67 -2.22
C VAL A 26 4.39 -5.07 -0.92
N GLY A 27 4.67 -4.40 0.19
CA GLY A 27 3.97 -4.64 1.45
C GLY A 27 2.46 -4.34 1.35
N ALA A 28 2.09 -3.22 0.74
CA ALA A 28 0.69 -2.88 0.47
C ALA A 28 0.01 -3.92 -0.42
N PHE A 29 0.69 -4.36 -1.48
CA PHE A 29 0.21 -5.45 -2.34
C PHE A 29 -0.03 -6.73 -1.53
N LEU A 30 0.88 -7.13 -0.64
CA LEU A 30 0.73 -8.32 0.20
C LEU A 30 -0.44 -8.19 1.20
N ILE A 31 -0.64 -7.00 1.78
CA ILE A 31 -1.78 -6.71 2.67
C ILE A 31 -3.09 -6.83 1.88
N LEU A 32 -3.18 -6.13 0.75
CA LEU A 32 -4.40 -6.06 -0.05
C LEU A 32 -4.66 -7.33 -0.84
N LYS A 33 -3.70 -8.23 -1.03
CA LYS A 33 -3.95 -9.52 -1.71
C LYS A 33 -5.12 -10.31 -1.11
N ASN A 34 -5.40 -10.11 0.18
CA ASN A 34 -6.64 -10.59 0.79
C ASN A 34 -7.79 -9.59 0.54
N PRO A 35 -8.84 -9.95 -0.23
CA PRO A 35 -9.96 -9.05 -0.52
C PRO A 35 -10.69 -8.57 0.73
N ALA A 36 -10.72 -9.36 1.80
CA ALA A 36 -11.34 -8.98 3.08
C ALA A 36 -10.58 -7.87 3.82
N ARG A 37 -9.43 -7.43 3.30
CA ARG A 37 -8.63 -6.31 3.86
C ARG A 37 -8.73 -5.04 3.02
N TRP A 38 -9.50 -5.03 1.94
CA TRP A 38 -9.67 -3.86 1.08
C TRP A 38 -10.99 -3.14 1.35
N ILE A 39 -10.96 -1.81 1.39
CA ILE A 39 -12.13 -0.94 1.55
C ILE A 39 -12.01 0.34 0.70
N LYS A 40 -13.14 1.00 0.51
CA LYS A 40 -13.28 2.35 -0.06
C LYS A 40 -13.66 3.38 1.02
N GLY A 41 -13.40 4.65 0.76
CA GLY A 41 -13.91 5.80 1.52
C GLY A 41 -13.24 6.04 2.87
N SER A 42 -12.22 5.27 3.22
CA SER A 42 -11.48 5.42 4.48
C SER A 42 -10.07 4.83 4.36
N TYR A 43 -9.10 5.45 5.03
CA TYR A 43 -7.73 4.91 5.07
C TYR A 43 -7.68 3.53 5.72
N ALA A 44 -8.37 3.37 6.85
CA ALA A 44 -8.45 2.11 7.56
C ALA A 44 -9.76 1.99 8.32
N THR A 45 -10.24 0.76 8.51
CA THR A 45 -11.36 0.46 9.42
C THR A 45 -11.02 -0.71 10.34
N ASP A 46 -11.59 -0.70 11.54
CA ASP A 46 -11.57 -1.87 12.41
C ASP A 46 -12.62 -2.92 12.00
N LYS A 47 -12.71 -4.03 12.74
CA LYS A 47 -13.66 -5.13 12.44
C LYS A 47 -15.13 -4.69 12.42
N LYS A 48 -15.47 -3.59 13.09
CA LYS A 48 -16.85 -3.07 13.17
C LYS A 48 -17.14 -2.07 12.05
N GLY A 49 -16.18 -1.80 11.16
CA GLY A 49 -16.33 -0.82 10.09
C GLY A 49 -16.12 0.62 10.55
N ASN A 50 -15.71 0.86 11.80
CA ASN A 50 -15.46 2.21 12.28
C ASN A 50 -14.20 2.76 11.60
N GLY A 51 -14.35 3.91 10.94
CA GLY A 51 -13.25 4.63 10.31
C GLY A 51 -12.16 4.98 11.31
N ARG A 52 -10.91 4.73 10.93
CA ARG A 52 -9.71 5.14 11.65
C ARG A 52 -8.98 6.12 10.75
N THR A 53 -9.00 7.40 11.11
CA THR A 53 -8.36 8.49 10.36
C THR A 53 -6.85 8.51 10.55
N GLY A 54 -6.33 7.93 11.64
CA GLY A 54 -4.89 7.77 11.89
C GLY A 54 -4.39 6.38 11.50
N VAL A 55 -3.31 6.30 10.72
CA VAL A 55 -2.71 5.03 10.25
C VAL A 55 -1.53 4.57 11.11
N HIS A 56 -1.26 5.28 12.22
CA HIS A 56 -0.22 5.00 13.21
C HIS A 56 -0.71 4.04 14.32
N SER A 57 -0.08 4.09 15.50
CA SER A 57 -0.34 3.28 16.69
C SER A 57 -1.84 3.18 17.07
N GLU A 58 -2.65 4.18 16.73
CA GLU A 58 -4.10 4.20 16.98
C GLU A 58 -4.93 3.30 16.03
N ALA A 59 -4.35 2.84 14.92
CA ALA A 59 -4.93 1.87 13.99
C ALA A 59 -4.33 0.46 14.14
N LEU A 60 -3.65 0.15 15.23
CA LEU A 60 -3.16 -1.21 15.51
C LEU A 60 -4.27 -2.29 15.46
N ASN A 61 -5.54 -1.90 15.61
CA ASN A 61 -6.69 -2.79 15.52
C ASN A 61 -7.37 -2.81 14.14
N ALA A 62 -6.93 -1.97 13.20
CA ALA A 62 -7.46 -1.94 11.85
C ALA A 62 -7.30 -3.30 11.15
N LYS A 63 -8.30 -3.65 10.34
CA LYS A 63 -8.33 -4.91 9.58
C LYS A 63 -8.44 -4.68 8.08
N CYS A 64 -9.08 -3.58 7.69
CA CYS A 64 -9.28 -3.22 6.31
C CYS A 64 -8.64 -1.87 6.03
N PHE A 65 -8.17 -1.69 4.79
CA PHE A 65 -7.41 -0.53 4.35
C PHE A 65 -7.79 -0.18 2.91
N CYS A 66 -7.77 1.11 2.58
CA CYS A 66 -7.67 1.51 1.17
C CYS A 66 -6.21 1.34 0.69
N THR A 67 -5.94 1.72 -0.56
CA THR A 67 -4.58 1.67 -1.13
C THR A 67 -3.56 2.47 -0.31
N VAL A 68 -3.85 3.72 0.03
CA VAL A 68 -2.96 4.58 0.84
C VAL A 68 -2.80 4.04 2.26
N GLY A 69 -3.88 3.59 2.89
CA GLY A 69 -3.83 2.98 4.21
C GLY A 69 -2.95 1.73 4.25
N ALA A 70 -2.99 0.91 3.19
CA ALA A 70 -2.16 -0.28 3.08
C ALA A 70 -0.67 0.07 2.90
N LEU A 71 -0.33 1.14 2.17
CA LEU A 71 1.05 1.64 2.07
C LEU A 71 1.59 2.05 3.43
N ARG A 72 0.86 2.91 4.14
CA ARG A 72 1.27 3.41 5.45
C ARG A 72 1.34 2.28 6.48
N ARG A 73 0.41 1.33 6.44
CA ARG A 73 0.45 0.14 7.28
C ARG A 73 1.67 -0.75 6.98
N ALA A 74 2.00 -0.96 5.71
CA ALA A 74 3.18 -1.73 5.32
C ALA A 74 4.47 -1.05 5.80
N ASP A 75 4.58 0.27 5.66
CA ASP A 75 5.70 1.08 6.11
C ASP A 75 5.89 0.99 7.64
N PHE A 76 4.79 1.12 8.39
CA PHE A 76 4.79 0.91 9.84
C PHE A 76 5.24 -0.50 10.25
N GLU A 77 4.83 -1.55 9.55
CA GLU A 77 5.27 -2.92 9.89
C GLU A 77 6.75 -3.18 9.60
N LEU A 78 7.37 -2.38 8.74
CA LEU A 78 8.79 -2.49 8.42
C LEU A 78 9.66 -1.68 9.37
N TYR A 79 9.20 -0.50 9.76
CA TYR A 79 10.02 0.54 10.42
C TYR A 79 9.46 1.08 11.72
N GLY A 80 8.25 0.66 12.11
CA GLY A 80 7.55 1.17 13.30
C GLY A 80 7.27 2.67 13.18
N ASP A 81 7.57 3.40 14.24
CA ASP A 81 7.36 4.86 14.31
C ASP A 81 8.33 5.65 13.41
N ASN A 82 9.36 5.00 12.83
CA ASN A 82 10.28 5.61 11.87
C ASN A 82 9.79 5.52 10.41
N ALA A 83 8.51 5.22 10.19
CA ALA A 83 7.92 5.10 8.87
C ALA A 83 7.78 6.47 8.18
N ASP A 84 8.45 6.67 7.04
CA ASP A 84 8.37 7.89 6.20
C ASP A 84 8.39 7.55 4.69
N SER A 85 8.53 6.28 4.33
CA SER A 85 8.71 5.88 2.92
C SER A 85 7.40 5.78 2.15
N SER A 86 6.28 5.66 2.87
CA SER A 86 4.92 5.60 2.32
C SER A 86 4.54 6.86 1.53
N ASN A 87 4.96 8.06 1.94
CA ASN A 87 4.75 9.30 1.19
C ASN A 87 5.37 9.23 -0.21
N GLY A 88 6.59 8.70 -0.29
CA GLY A 88 7.29 8.49 -1.55
C GLY A 88 6.64 7.43 -2.45
N ALA A 89 6.03 6.39 -1.85
CA ALA A 89 5.29 5.36 -2.58
C ALA A 89 3.92 5.85 -3.08
N GLU A 90 3.23 6.65 -2.27
CA GLU A 90 1.96 7.30 -2.60
C GLU A 90 2.11 8.18 -3.84
N SER A 91 3.14 9.05 -3.88
CA SER A 91 3.45 9.88 -5.05
C SER A 91 3.74 9.07 -6.33
N ILE A 92 4.32 7.87 -6.21
CA ILE A 92 4.56 6.99 -7.37
C ILE A 92 3.23 6.44 -7.91
N LEU A 93 2.30 6.08 -7.02
CA LEU A 93 0.96 5.62 -7.41
C LEU A 93 0.13 6.75 -8.01
N ASP A 94 0.14 7.95 -7.43
CA ASP A 94 -0.57 9.11 -8.00
C ASP A 94 -0.14 9.38 -9.43
N LYS A 95 1.18 9.36 -9.70
CA LYS A 95 1.71 9.50 -11.08
C LYS A 95 1.29 8.37 -12.01
N ALA A 96 1.12 7.15 -11.49
CA ALA A 96 0.66 6.02 -12.29
C ALA A 96 -0.84 6.15 -12.62
N VAL A 97 -1.64 6.60 -11.66
CA VAL A 97 -3.08 6.80 -11.79
C VAL A 97 -3.42 8.02 -12.64
N ALA A 98 -2.62 9.09 -12.58
CA ALA A 98 -2.80 10.32 -13.35
C ALA A 98 -2.86 10.09 -14.88
N LYS A 99 -2.45 8.91 -15.37
CA LYS A 99 -2.62 8.50 -16.77
C LYS A 99 -4.06 8.13 -17.13
N PHE A 100 -4.88 7.82 -16.13
CA PHE A 100 -6.25 7.35 -16.25
C PHE A 100 -7.27 8.38 -15.76
N THR A 101 -6.80 9.47 -15.16
CA THR A 101 -7.62 10.53 -14.57
C THR A 101 -7.23 11.90 -15.14
N LYS A 102 -7.91 12.96 -14.69
CA LYS A 102 -7.64 14.32 -15.17
C LYS A 102 -6.44 15.00 -14.48
N GLY A 103 -5.76 14.30 -13.56
CA GLY A 103 -4.64 14.82 -12.79
C GLY A 103 -5.08 15.70 -11.61
N GLY A 104 -4.35 15.62 -10.50
CA GLY A 104 -4.71 16.25 -9.22
C GLY A 104 -3.93 15.70 -8.03
N GLN A 105 -4.26 16.19 -6.84
CA GLN A 105 -3.87 15.56 -5.57
C GLN A 105 -4.80 14.39 -5.28
N ASP A 106 -4.35 13.42 -4.46
CA ASP A 106 -5.15 12.29 -3.99
C ASP A 106 -5.67 11.36 -5.09
N GLU A 107 -4.98 11.28 -6.23
CA GLU A 107 -5.40 10.49 -7.39
C GLU A 107 -5.56 9.00 -7.06
N VAL A 108 -4.64 8.44 -6.29
CA VAL A 108 -4.74 7.04 -5.85
C VAL A 108 -5.94 6.79 -4.92
N ILE A 109 -6.34 7.79 -4.12
CA ILE A 109 -7.53 7.71 -3.26
C ILE A 109 -8.77 7.77 -4.14
N ASN A 110 -8.84 8.74 -5.05
CA ASN A 110 -9.94 8.89 -6.00
C ASN A 110 -10.12 7.64 -6.87
N PHE A 111 -9.02 7.06 -7.35
CA PHE A 111 -9.05 5.79 -8.08
C PHE A 111 -9.57 4.65 -7.21
N ASN A 112 -9.10 4.51 -5.97
CA ASN A 112 -9.59 3.47 -5.05
C ASN A 112 -11.10 3.59 -4.81
N ASP A 113 -11.59 4.82 -4.65
CA ASP A 113 -12.96 5.11 -4.20
C ASP A 113 -13.96 5.26 -5.35
N ALA A 114 -13.50 5.42 -6.59
CA ALA A 114 -14.37 5.48 -7.75
C ALA A 114 -15.34 4.29 -7.81
N GLU A 115 -16.60 4.55 -8.14
CA GLU A 115 -17.70 3.58 -8.10
C GLU A 115 -17.34 2.28 -8.85
N GLY A 116 -16.77 2.40 -10.05
CA GLY A 116 -16.40 1.28 -10.91
C GLY A 116 -15.14 0.51 -10.50
N THR A 117 -14.31 1.05 -9.61
CA THR A 117 -13.05 0.39 -9.21
C THR A 117 -13.32 -0.85 -8.40
N LYS A 118 -12.70 -1.96 -8.79
CA LYS A 118 -12.77 -3.25 -8.09
C LYS A 118 -11.43 -3.54 -7.43
N HIS A 119 -11.45 -4.45 -6.46
CA HIS A 119 -10.26 -4.91 -5.74
C HIS A 119 -9.12 -5.34 -6.68
N LYS A 120 -9.46 -6.07 -7.74
CA LYS A 120 -8.51 -6.53 -8.76
C LYS A 120 -7.81 -5.39 -9.50
N ASP A 121 -8.48 -4.25 -9.66
CA ASP A 121 -7.95 -3.10 -10.41
C ASP A 121 -6.88 -2.42 -9.55
N VAL A 122 -7.11 -2.29 -8.24
CA VAL A 122 -6.13 -1.85 -7.25
C VAL A 122 -4.90 -2.77 -7.22
N LEU A 123 -5.10 -4.09 -7.21
CA LEU A 123 -3.99 -5.04 -7.25
C LEU A 123 -3.21 -4.98 -8.58
N THR A 124 -3.90 -4.74 -9.69
CA THR A 124 -3.27 -4.58 -11.02
C THR A 124 -2.40 -3.33 -11.06
N LEU A 125 -2.94 -2.19 -10.61
CA LEU A 125 -2.19 -0.94 -10.48
C LEU A 125 -0.92 -1.12 -9.64
N LEU A 126 -1.05 -1.71 -8.44
CA LEU A 126 0.09 -1.98 -7.57
C LEU A 126 1.11 -2.90 -8.25
N GLY A 127 0.67 -3.99 -8.86
CA GLY A 127 1.53 -4.95 -9.55
C GLY A 127 2.32 -4.33 -10.71
N ASP A 128 1.67 -3.50 -11.53
CA ASP A 128 2.31 -2.83 -12.66
C ASP A 128 3.34 -1.80 -12.20
N VAL A 129 3.01 -1.03 -11.16
CA VAL A 129 3.95 -0.07 -10.56
C VAL A 129 5.13 -0.79 -9.93
N ILE A 130 4.91 -1.85 -9.14
CA ILE A 130 5.98 -2.68 -8.57
C ILE A 130 6.92 -3.18 -9.68
N ARG A 131 6.36 -3.70 -10.77
CA ARG A 131 7.13 -4.20 -11.91
C ARG A 131 7.99 -3.09 -12.53
N ARG A 132 7.42 -1.90 -12.74
CA ARG A 132 8.15 -0.74 -13.28
C ARG A 132 9.30 -0.30 -12.37
N GLU A 133 9.00 -0.11 -11.08
CA GLU A 133 9.98 0.35 -10.09
C GLU A 133 11.07 -0.69 -9.81
N SER A 134 10.77 -1.98 -10.05
CA SER A 134 11.75 -3.07 -9.97
C SER A 134 12.63 -3.12 -11.23
N ARG A 135 12.06 -2.89 -12.42
CA ARG A 135 12.78 -2.93 -13.72
C ARG A 135 13.76 -1.79 -13.91
N GLY A 136 13.49 -0.61 -13.34
CA GLY A 136 14.47 0.49 -13.29
C GLY A 136 15.76 0.16 -12.53
N ARG A 137 15.90 -1.06 -11.99
CA ARG A 137 17.08 -1.58 -11.30
C ARG A 137 17.55 -2.94 -11.84
N ILE A 138 16.94 -3.47 -12.91
CA ILE A 138 17.39 -4.68 -13.62
C ILE A 138 17.94 -4.25 -14.98
N GLU A 139 18.95 -3.38 -14.96
CA GLU A 139 20.13 -3.58 -15.80
C GLU A 139 21.24 -4.14 -14.90
N ALA A 140 20.99 -5.33 -14.35
CA ALA A 140 21.98 -6.25 -13.80
C ALA A 140 21.22 -7.38 -13.09
N SER A 141 21.01 -8.46 -13.83
CA SER A 141 20.94 -9.82 -13.31
C SER A 141 19.71 -10.24 -12.49
N ALA A 142 18.87 -11.02 -13.17
CA ALA A 142 18.14 -12.18 -12.66
C ALA A 142 17.05 -11.96 -11.59
N PHE A 143 15.80 -11.96 -12.06
CA PHE A 143 14.71 -12.76 -11.48
C PHE A 143 13.83 -13.30 -12.59
#